data_AF-A0A6P0U7M3-F1
#
_entry.id   AF-A0A6P0U7M3-F1
#
_cell.length_a   1.000
_cell.length_b   1.000
_cell.length_c   1.000
_cell.angle_alpha   90.00
_cell.angle_beta   90.00
_cell.angle_gamma   90.00
#
_symmetry.space_group_name_H-M   'P 1'
#
loop_
_entity.id
_entity.type
_entity.pdbx_description
1 polymer ?
#
loop_
_entity_poly.entity_id
_entity_poly.type
_entity_poly.pdbx_seq_one_letter_code
_entity_poly.pdbx_strand_id
1 'polypeptide(L)'
;MNKTQTKPPTDTWITATWQEYIQIIEDPFYEKAKVYYHNGRLRIEMSPVGNAHASDHAFVIGVVGLFAATKNIMLNGLDNGAYDKTEYLAAQPDASYYIGENADVIPWETFIIDLGIYPPPNLVIEVANAL
;
A
#
# COMPACT_ATOMS: atom_id res chain seq x y z
N MET A 1 19.67 -24.15 1.43
CA MET A 1 19.92 -22.99 0.54
C MET A 1 20.88 -22.06 1.26
N ASN A 2 21.94 -21.61 0.58
CA ASN A 2 23.08 -20.93 1.20
C ASN A 2 22.68 -19.54 1.74
N LYS A 3 22.86 -19.34 3.06
CA LYS A 3 22.62 -18.11 3.81
C LYS A 3 23.69 -17.04 3.56
N THR A 4 23.91 -16.67 2.29
CA THR A 4 24.82 -15.57 1.94
C THR A 4 24.22 -14.73 0.80
N GLN A 5 22.94 -14.43 0.89
CA GLN A 5 22.35 -13.35 0.11
C GLN A 5 22.64 -12.04 0.84
N THR A 6 23.48 -11.21 0.22
CA THR A 6 23.57 -9.78 0.54
C THR A 6 22.17 -9.18 0.55
N LYS A 7 21.85 -8.43 1.60
CA LYS A 7 20.55 -7.77 1.73
C LYS A 7 20.31 -6.85 0.52
N PRO A 8 19.11 -6.90 -0.10
CA PRO A 8 18.77 -5.96 -1.16
C PRO A 8 18.87 -4.51 -0.68
N PRO A 9 19.26 -3.56 -1.55
CA PRO A 9 19.23 -2.15 -1.22
C PRO A 9 17.78 -1.69 -0.98
N THR A 10 17.61 -0.77 -0.03
CA THR A 10 16.30 -0.17 0.31
C THR A 10 16.09 1.13 -0.46
N ASP A 11 14.85 1.61 -0.46
CA ASP A 11 14.41 2.90 -0.98
C ASP A 11 14.65 3.11 -2.48
N THR A 12 14.96 2.03 -3.20
CA THR A 12 15.18 1.98 -4.64
C THR A 12 14.50 0.77 -5.28
N TRP A 13 14.21 0.86 -6.57
CA TRP A 13 13.66 -0.26 -7.33
C TRP A 13 14.78 -1.20 -7.79
N ILE A 14 14.63 -2.49 -7.50
CA ILE A 14 15.51 -3.55 -7.99
C ILE A 14 14.72 -4.57 -8.80
N THR A 15 15.37 -5.20 -9.77
CA THR A 15 14.79 -6.34 -10.50
C THR A 15 14.60 -7.50 -9.54
N ALA A 16 13.40 -8.10 -9.54
CA ALA A 16 13.06 -9.25 -8.73
C ALA A 16 11.84 -10.00 -9.26
N THR A 17 11.83 -11.31 -9.03
CA THR A 17 10.68 -12.18 -9.29
C THR A 17 9.62 -12.04 -8.20
N TRP A 18 8.39 -12.48 -8.51
CA TRP A 18 7.31 -12.57 -7.52
C TRP A 18 7.70 -13.45 -6.32
N GLN A 19 8.41 -14.56 -6.57
CA GLN A 19 8.84 -15.47 -5.52
C GLN A 19 9.84 -14.82 -4.56
N GLU A 20 10.76 -14.00 -5.08
CA GLU A 20 11.69 -13.21 -4.26
C GLU A 20 10.95 -12.14 -3.45
N TYR A 21 9.92 -11.52 -4.02
CA TYR A 21 9.03 -10.61 -3.27
C TYR A 21 8.34 -11.33 -2.09
N ILE A 22 7.76 -12.52 -2.31
CA ILE A 22 7.13 -13.31 -1.24
C ILE A 22 8.15 -13.64 -0.14
N GLN A 23 9.36 -14.05 -0.51
CA GLN A 23 10.43 -14.32 0.48
C GLN A 23 10.80 -13.09 1.30
N ILE A 24 10.75 -11.89 0.72
CA ILE A 24 11.08 -10.64 1.41
C ILE A 24 9.97 -10.25 2.41
N ILE A 25 8.70 -10.36 2.05
CA ILE A 25 7.60 -10.01 2.97
C ILE A 25 7.43 -11.01 4.12
N GLU A 26 7.92 -12.25 3.94
CA GLU A 26 7.94 -13.28 4.98
C GLU A 26 9.19 -13.20 5.88
N ASP A 27 10.21 -12.40 5.52
CA ASP A 27 11.43 -12.24 6.31
C ASP A 27 11.15 -11.29 7.50
N PRO A 28 11.32 -11.75 8.76
CA PRO A 28 11.09 -10.93 9.95
C PRO A 28 11.95 -9.65 10.00
N PHE A 29 13.06 -9.60 9.27
CA PHE A 29 13.88 -8.39 9.18
C PHE A 29 13.12 -7.22 8.52
N TYR A 30 12.18 -7.51 7.61
CA TYR A 30 11.37 -6.52 6.90
C TYR A 30 9.94 -6.39 7.43
N GLU A 31 9.65 -6.93 8.63
CA GLU A 31 8.30 -6.88 9.24
C GLU A 31 7.72 -5.46 9.31
N LYS A 32 8.57 -4.45 9.48
CA LYS A 32 8.19 -3.04 9.56
C LYS A 32 8.36 -2.26 8.25
N ALA A 33 8.80 -2.91 7.19
CA ALA A 33 9.01 -2.28 5.90
C ALA A 33 7.72 -2.27 5.08
N LYS A 34 7.50 -1.21 4.29
CA LYS A 34 6.56 -1.30 3.17
C LYS A 34 7.32 -1.93 2.00
N VAL A 35 6.81 -3.05 1.48
CA VAL A 35 7.43 -3.73 0.34
C VAL A 35 6.47 -3.65 -0.84
N TYR A 36 6.94 -3.03 -1.92
CA TYR A 36 6.17 -2.86 -3.15
C TYR A 36 6.69 -3.81 -4.21
N TYR A 37 5.78 -4.30 -5.04
CA TYR A 37 6.11 -5.05 -6.24
C TYR A 37 5.41 -4.41 -7.44
N HIS A 38 6.11 -4.29 -8.56
CA HIS A 38 5.52 -3.87 -9.81
C HIS A 38 6.32 -4.39 -11.00
N ASN A 39 5.70 -5.25 -11.80
CA ASN A 39 6.18 -5.72 -13.10
C ASN A 39 7.66 -6.17 -13.10
N GLY A 40 7.99 -7.20 -12.31
CA GLY A 40 9.35 -7.74 -12.27
C GLY A 40 10.34 -6.90 -11.44
N ARG A 41 9.85 -5.95 -10.65
CA ARG A 41 10.66 -5.10 -9.78
C ARG A 41 10.07 -5.03 -8.39
N LEU A 42 10.93 -4.89 -7.38
CA LEU A 42 10.52 -4.63 -6.01
C LEU A 42 11.21 -3.39 -5.45
N ARG A 43 10.58 -2.77 -4.46
CA ARG A 43 11.17 -1.70 -3.65
C ARG A 43 10.84 -1.97 -2.19
N ILE A 44 11.87 -1.93 -1.34
CA ILE A 44 11.72 -2.04 0.11
C ILE A 44 11.86 -0.64 0.67
N GLU A 45 10.81 -0.11 1.26
CA GLU A 45 10.82 1.19 1.91
C GLU A 45 10.93 1.00 3.42
N MET A 46 12.01 1.54 3.99
CA MET A 46 12.28 1.49 5.44
C MET A 46 11.93 2.80 6.15
N SER A 47 11.35 3.76 5.43
CA SER A 47 11.07 5.11 5.93
C SER A 47 10.33 5.05 7.26
N PRO A 48 10.92 5.53 8.37
CA PRO A 48 10.17 5.67 9.60
C PRO A 48 9.08 6.72 9.35
N VAL A 49 7.81 6.34 9.53
CA VAL A 49 6.70 7.29 9.52
C VAL A 49 6.91 8.26 10.68
N GLY A 50 7.45 9.44 10.37
CA GLY A 50 7.74 10.49 11.33
C GLY A 50 6.51 11.36 11.62
N ASN A 51 6.59 12.19 12.65
CA ASN A 51 5.50 13.07 13.08
C ASN A 51 4.93 13.95 11.94
N ALA A 52 5.80 14.46 11.06
CA ALA A 52 5.36 15.29 9.93
C ALA A 52 4.44 14.52 8.98
N HIS A 53 4.89 13.35 8.51
CA HIS A 53 4.10 12.48 7.65
C HIS A 53 2.81 12.04 8.35
N ALA A 54 2.86 11.64 9.61
CA ALA A 54 1.66 11.24 10.36
C ALA A 54 0.62 12.37 10.48
N SER A 55 1.08 13.61 10.71
CA SER A 55 0.21 14.79 10.79
C SER A 55 -0.43 15.12 9.44
N ASP A 56 0.37 15.12 8.36
CA ASP A 56 -0.11 15.43 7.01
C ASP A 56 -1.07 14.34 6.51
N HIS A 57 -0.74 13.08 6.76
CA HIS A 57 -1.59 11.91 6.47
C HIS A 57 -2.96 12.02 7.15
N ALA A 58 -2.98 12.28 8.46
CA ALA A 58 -4.21 12.44 9.21
C ALA A 58 -5.04 13.64 8.70
N PHE A 59 -4.39 14.76 8.37
CA PHE A 59 -5.07 15.93 7.82
C PHE A 59 -5.75 15.62 6.48
N VAL A 60 -5.03 14.95 5.56
CA VAL A 60 -5.57 14.61 4.24
C VAL A 60 -6.75 13.64 4.35
N ILE A 61 -6.64 12.59 5.19
CA ILE A 61 -7.77 11.68 5.44
C ILE A 61 -9.00 12.44 5.94
N GLY A 62 -8.81 13.33 6.91
CA GLY A 62 -9.90 14.13 7.48
C GLY A 62 -10.57 15.02 6.43
N VAL A 63 -9.80 15.68 5.57
CA VAL A 63 -10.33 16.53 4.49
C VAL A 63 -11.16 15.73 3.50
N VAL A 64 -10.69 14.55 3.07
CA VAL A 64 -11.43 13.69 2.13
C VAL A 64 -12.75 13.24 2.72
N GLY A 65 -12.74 12.76 3.97
CA GLY A 65 -13.95 12.33 4.67
C GLY A 65 -14.98 13.45 4.84
N LEU A 66 -14.53 14.64 5.29
CA LEU A 66 -15.40 15.81 5.44
C LEU A 66 -15.96 16.27 4.10
N PHE A 67 -15.15 16.30 3.04
CA PHE A 67 -15.62 16.66 1.71
C PHE A 67 -16.71 15.68 1.24
N ALA A 68 -16.46 14.38 1.32
CA ALA A 68 -17.44 13.37 0.92
C ALA A 68 -18.75 13.49 1.70
N ALA A 69 -18.67 13.68 3.03
CA ALA A 69 -19.84 13.89 3.88
C ALA A 69 -20.65 15.13 3.47
N THR A 70 -20.00 16.28 3.25
CA THR A 70 -20.69 17.52 2.84
C THR A 70 -21.28 17.47 1.43
N LYS A 71 -20.81 16.54 0.59
CA LYS A 71 -21.30 16.31 -0.77
C LYS A 71 -22.23 15.11 -0.90
N ASN A 72 -22.54 14.43 0.20
CA ASN A 72 -23.33 13.19 0.21
C ASN A 72 -22.77 12.12 -0.75
N ILE A 73 -21.44 11.96 -0.74
CA ILE A 73 -20.72 10.96 -1.52
C ILE A 73 -20.50 9.74 -0.62
N MET A 74 -20.95 8.56 -1.07
CA MET A 74 -20.61 7.30 -0.41
C MET A 74 -19.10 7.06 -0.52
N LEU A 75 -18.46 6.82 0.62
CA LEU A 75 -17.01 6.73 0.75
C LEU A 75 -16.65 5.61 1.72
N ASN A 76 -15.79 4.71 1.27
CA ASN A 76 -15.11 3.74 2.13
C ASN A 76 -13.61 3.96 2.01
N GLY A 77 -12.99 4.42 3.10
CA GLY A 77 -11.58 4.76 3.16
C GLY A 77 -10.78 3.70 3.89
N LEU A 78 -9.63 3.34 3.31
CA LEU A 78 -8.68 2.39 3.86
C LEU A 78 -7.37 3.13 4.15
N ASP A 79 -7.01 3.17 5.43
CA ASP A 79 -5.73 3.67 5.93
C ASP A 79 -4.69 2.55 5.84
N ASN A 80 -3.65 2.73 5.03
CA ASN A 80 -2.62 1.73 4.76
C ASN A 80 -3.16 0.37 4.26
N GLY A 81 -4.17 0.40 3.37
CA GLY A 81 -4.75 -0.82 2.77
C GLY A 81 -3.74 -1.61 1.94
N ALA A 82 -3.76 -2.94 2.05
CA ALA A 82 -2.87 -3.83 1.30
C ALA A 82 -3.54 -4.38 0.04
N TYR A 83 -2.85 -4.25 -1.09
CA TYR A 83 -3.32 -4.67 -2.40
C TYR A 83 -2.31 -5.57 -3.07
N ASP A 84 -2.78 -6.61 -3.74
CA ASP A 84 -1.94 -7.43 -4.60
C ASP A 84 -2.63 -7.76 -5.92
N LYS A 85 -1.80 -8.09 -6.91
CA LYS A 85 -2.19 -8.77 -8.14
C LYS A 85 -1.06 -9.74 -8.42
N THR A 86 -1.33 -11.03 -8.20
CA THR A 86 -0.32 -12.08 -8.27
C THR A 86 0.56 -11.93 -9.52
N GLU A 87 1.87 -12.03 -9.31
CA GLU A 87 2.93 -11.88 -10.33
C GLU A 87 3.05 -10.50 -11.00
N TYR A 88 2.23 -9.51 -10.64
CA TYR A 88 2.21 -8.21 -11.29
C TYR A 88 2.43 -7.04 -10.34
N LEU A 89 1.71 -6.97 -9.22
CA LEU A 89 1.72 -5.80 -8.36
C LEU A 89 1.50 -6.18 -6.88
N ALA A 90 2.15 -5.44 -5.98
CA ALA A 90 1.78 -5.35 -4.58
C ALA A 90 2.01 -3.91 -4.11
N ALA A 91 1.02 -3.33 -3.43
CA ALA A 91 1.05 -1.93 -3.02
C ALA A 91 0.35 -1.71 -1.66
N GLN A 92 0.84 -0.72 -0.92
CA GLN A 92 0.31 -0.28 0.37
C GLN A 92 0.29 1.24 0.43
N PRO A 93 -0.64 1.90 -0.28
CA PRO A 93 -0.71 3.35 -0.28
C PRO A 93 -1.03 3.89 1.10
N ASP A 94 -0.63 5.13 1.36
CA ASP A 94 -0.95 5.78 2.64
C ASP A 94 -2.48 5.82 2.86
N ALA A 95 -3.25 6.30 1.88
CA ALA A 95 -4.70 6.21 1.89
C ALA A 95 -5.28 5.78 0.55
N SER A 96 -6.39 5.05 0.60
CA SER A 96 -7.13 4.64 -0.58
C SER A 96 -8.63 4.64 -0.32
N TYR A 97 -9.42 4.87 -1.37
CA TYR A 97 -10.86 5.03 -1.22
C TYR A 97 -11.64 4.34 -2.35
N TYR A 98 -12.67 3.62 -1.94
CA TYR A 98 -13.75 3.20 -2.82
C TYR A 98 -14.91 4.19 -2.69
N ILE A 99 -15.48 4.59 -3.84
CA ILE A 99 -16.38 5.75 -3.93
C ILE A 99 -17.65 5.37 -4.69
N GLY A 100 -18.79 5.88 -4.24
CA GLY A 100 -20.08 5.73 -4.92
C GLY A 100 -20.56 4.28 -4.92
N GLU A 101 -20.93 3.76 -6.10
CA GLU A 101 -21.42 2.38 -6.26
C GLU A 101 -20.40 1.31 -5.82
N ASN A 102 -19.11 1.66 -5.80
CA ASN A 102 -18.05 0.76 -5.37
C ASN A 102 -17.73 0.85 -3.87
N ALA A 103 -18.33 1.77 -3.09
CA ALA A 103 -17.93 2.02 -1.71
C ALA A 103 -17.90 0.74 -0.84
N ASP A 104 -18.86 -0.16 -1.04
CA ASP A 104 -18.97 -1.42 -0.29
C ASP A 104 -18.50 -2.65 -1.09
N VAL A 105 -17.70 -2.46 -2.14
CA VAL A 105 -17.27 -3.55 -3.04
C VAL A 105 -16.31 -4.54 -2.37
N ILE A 106 -15.61 -4.12 -1.32
CA ILE A 106 -14.66 -4.95 -0.58
C ILE A 106 -15.35 -5.53 0.66
N PRO A 107 -15.43 -6.86 0.79
CA PRO A 107 -15.94 -7.49 2.01
C PRO A 107 -15.08 -7.15 3.22
N TRP A 108 -15.70 -6.91 4.36
CA TRP A 108 -15.03 -6.53 5.61
C TRP A 108 -13.92 -7.51 6.05
N GLU A 109 -14.10 -8.80 5.81
CA GLU A 109 -13.16 -9.85 6.21
C GLU A 109 -11.91 -9.94 5.30
N THR A 110 -11.81 -9.08 4.28
CA THR A 110 -10.71 -9.10 3.31
C THR A 110 -9.45 -8.51 3.94
N PHE A 111 -8.42 -9.34 4.12
CA PHE A 111 -7.15 -8.91 4.70
C PHE A 111 -6.20 -8.26 3.69
N ILE A 112 -6.04 -8.87 2.51
CA ILE A 112 -5.32 -8.32 1.36
C ILE A 112 -6.29 -8.28 0.19
N ILE A 113 -6.39 -7.14 -0.48
CA ILE A 113 -7.31 -6.94 -1.60
C ILE A 113 -6.66 -7.43 -2.89
N ASP A 114 -7.12 -8.58 -3.38
CA ASP A 114 -6.72 -9.14 -4.67
C ASP A 114 -7.36 -8.36 -5.83
N LEU A 115 -6.56 -7.58 -6.54
CA LEU A 115 -6.91 -6.77 -7.70
C LEU A 115 -7.12 -7.60 -9.00
N GLY A 116 -6.91 -8.92 -8.93
CA GLY A 116 -7.41 -9.86 -9.92
C GLY A 116 -8.90 -10.21 -9.72
N ILE A 117 -9.44 -9.99 -8.52
CA ILE A 117 -10.83 -10.29 -8.13
C ILE A 117 -11.64 -9.00 -7.98
N TYR A 118 -11.11 -8.04 -7.21
CA TYR A 118 -11.77 -6.78 -6.87
C TYR A 118 -11.25 -5.63 -7.73
N PRO A 119 -12.05 -4.57 -7.94
CA PRO A 119 -11.56 -3.39 -8.64
C PRO A 119 -10.50 -2.66 -7.80
N PRO A 120 -9.59 -1.90 -8.45
CA PRO A 120 -8.74 -0.97 -7.73
C PRO A 120 -9.57 0.12 -7.05
N PRO A 121 -9.05 0.75 -5.98
CA PRO A 121 -9.69 1.90 -5.37
C PRO A 121 -9.87 3.04 -6.39
N ASN A 122 -10.93 3.82 -6.23
CA ASN A 122 -11.24 4.96 -7.09
C ASN A 122 -10.24 6.12 -6.90
N LEU A 123 -9.68 6.24 -5.69
CA LEU A 123 -8.70 7.25 -5.32
C LEU A 123 -7.60 6.62 -4.47
N VAL A 124 -6.35 6.95 -4.79
CA VAL A 124 -5.16 6.60 -4.01
C VAL A 124 -4.41 7.89 -3.69
N ILE A 125 -3.91 8.00 -2.47
CA ILE A 125 -3.14 9.13 -1.98
C ILE A 125 -1.85 8.61 -1.33
N GLU A 126 -0.74 9.25 -1.69
CA GLU A 126 0.56 9.07 -1.05
C GLU A 126 1.02 10.43 -0.51
N VAL A 127 1.50 10.46 0.73
CA VAL A 127 2.03 11.64 1.40
C VAL A 127 3.55 11.56 1.38
N ALA A 128 4.15 12.17 0.36
CA ALA A 128 5.60 12.19 0.23
C ALA A 128 6.25 12.92 1.42
N ASN A 129 7.34 12.35 1.93
CA ASN A 129 8.24 13.07 2.82
C ASN A 129 9.27 13.85 1.99
N ALA A 130 9.57 15.09 2.38
CA ALA A 130 10.46 15.99 1.63
C ALA A 130 11.94 15.91 2.06
N LEU A 131 12.31 14.91 2.85
CA LEU A 131 13.66 14.74 3.42
C LEU A 131 14.55 13.81 2.59
#